data_AF-A0A916CJA3-F1
#
_entry.id   AF-A0A916CJA3-F1
#
_cell.length_a   1.000
_cell.length_b   1.000
_cell.length_c   1.000
_cell.angle_alpha   90.00
_cell.angle_beta   90.00
_cell.angle_gamma   90.00
#
_symmetry.space_group_name_H-M   'P 1'
#
loop_
_entity.id
_entity.type
_entity.pdbx_description
1 polymer ?
#
loop_
_entity_poly.entity_id
_entity_poly.type
_entity_poly.pdbx_seq_one_letter_code
_entity_poly.pdbx_strand_id
1 'polypeptide(L)'
;MEDGFFNCEGWQALLDREGMPASSASIGLLRRKDFAARRGTLLLWRSDAEGCRADLREYNGAAGSDVAVLLVADDEALATLREGGRAVLPGMIRRGRLSPYILKTMGELESAGLAEFVEDLELAVPRH
;
A
#
# COMPACT_ATOMS: atom_id res chain seq x y z
N MET A 1 -15.61 -12.37 -14.04
CA MET A 1 -14.21 -11.87 -14.06
C MET A 1 -13.88 -11.66 -12.60
N GLU A 2 -13.18 -12.63 -12.00
CA GLU A 2 -12.87 -12.58 -10.57
C GLU A 2 -11.93 -11.40 -10.34
N ASP A 3 -12.37 -10.45 -9.54
CA ASP A 3 -11.62 -9.24 -9.19
C ASP A 3 -10.32 -9.67 -8.48
N GLY A 4 -9.23 -9.80 -9.25
CA GLY A 4 -7.94 -10.27 -8.74
C GLY A 4 -7.35 -9.41 -7.61
N PHE A 5 -7.88 -8.21 -7.40
CA PHE A 5 -7.56 -7.36 -6.24
C PHE A 5 -8.08 -7.93 -4.92
N PHE A 6 -9.26 -8.57 -4.90
CA PHE A 6 -9.80 -9.21 -3.70
C PHE A 6 -9.18 -10.57 -3.40
N ASN A 7 -8.25 -11.03 -4.24
CA ASN A 7 -7.53 -12.26 -3.97
C ASN A 7 -6.45 -12.02 -2.90
N CYS A 8 -6.84 -12.16 -1.63
CA CYS A 8 -5.93 -12.09 -0.49
C CYS A 8 -4.75 -13.05 -0.63
N GLU A 9 -4.94 -14.26 -1.16
CA GLU A 9 -3.86 -15.24 -1.29
C GLU A 9 -2.77 -14.75 -2.23
N GLY A 10 -3.14 -14.08 -3.32
CA GLY A 10 -2.17 -13.47 -4.25
C GLY A 10 -1.36 -12.34 -3.61
N TRP A 11 -1.98 -11.57 -2.73
CA TRP A 11 -1.29 -10.51 -1.98
C TRP A 11 -0.45 -11.08 -0.82
N GLN A 12 -0.94 -12.11 -0.15
CA GLN A 12 -0.20 -12.82 0.89
C GLN A 12 1.06 -13.45 0.29
N ALA A 13 0.96 -14.11 -0.87
CA ALA A 13 2.11 -14.68 -1.57
C ALA A 13 3.17 -13.61 -1.93
N LEU A 14 2.74 -12.40 -2.29
CA LEU A 14 3.66 -11.27 -2.51
C LEU A 14 4.39 -10.90 -1.21
N LEU A 15 3.64 -10.77 -0.11
CA LEU A 15 4.20 -10.43 1.20
C LEU A 15 5.11 -11.52 1.76
N ASP A 16 4.81 -12.80 1.56
CA ASP A 16 5.68 -13.91 1.92
C ASP A 16 6.98 -13.91 1.10
N ARG A 17 6.90 -13.54 -0.18
CA ARG A 17 8.07 -13.51 -1.09
C ARG A 17 9.00 -12.34 -0.81
N GLU A 18 8.46 -11.14 -0.63
CA GLU A 18 9.26 -9.92 -0.50
C GLU A 18 9.40 -9.43 0.94
N GLY A 19 8.47 -9.81 1.81
CA GLY A 19 8.32 -9.21 3.12
C GLY A 19 7.73 -7.79 3.06
N MET A 20 7.51 -7.24 4.24
CA MET A 20 7.19 -5.85 4.51
C MET A 20 8.27 -5.33 5.46
N PRO A 21 8.63 -4.04 5.42
CA PRO A 21 9.37 -3.45 6.52
C PRO A 21 8.71 -3.82 7.86
N ALA A 22 9.54 -4.15 8.86
CA ALA A 22 9.05 -4.46 10.20
C ALA A 22 8.44 -3.18 10.78
N SER A 23 7.12 -3.15 10.89
CA SER A 23 6.39 -1.94 11.18
C SER A 23 5.16 -2.20 12.04
N SER A 24 4.95 -1.36 13.05
CA SER A 24 3.75 -1.43 13.89
C SER A 24 2.52 -0.78 13.24
N ALA A 25 2.70 -0.11 12.10
CA ALA A 25 1.63 0.50 11.32
C ALA A 25 1.42 -0.22 9.97
N SER A 26 0.23 -0.04 9.41
CA SER A 26 -0.21 -0.72 8.19
C SER A 26 0.02 0.16 6.96
N ILE A 27 0.28 -0.48 5.82
CA ILE A 27 0.23 0.17 4.50
C ILE A 27 -1.09 -0.23 3.83
N GLY A 28 -1.88 0.75 3.45
CA GLY A 28 -3.13 0.57 2.72
C GLY A 28 -2.90 0.61 1.21
N LEU A 29 -3.55 -0.27 0.46
CA LEU A 29 -3.65 -0.23 -0.99
C LEU A 29 -5.12 -0.08 -1.38
N LEU A 30 -5.41 0.88 -2.23
CA LEU A 30 -6.76 1.22 -2.63
C LEU A 30 -6.83 1.51 -4.12
N ARG A 31 -7.97 1.16 -4.72
CA ARG A 31 -8.21 1.51 -6.12
C ARG A 31 -8.50 2.98 -6.26
N ARG A 32 -8.03 3.58 -7.35
CA ARG A 32 -8.28 4.99 -7.67
C ARG A 32 -9.77 5.32 -7.73
N LYS A 33 -10.59 4.42 -8.30
CA LYS A 33 -12.05 4.54 -8.35
C LYS A 33 -12.70 4.52 -6.96
N ASP A 34 -12.23 3.67 -6.07
CA ASP A 34 -12.77 3.50 -4.70
C ASP A 34 -12.35 4.67 -3.80
N PHE A 35 -11.13 5.18 -4.00
CA PHE A 35 -10.65 6.40 -3.35
C PHE A 35 -11.49 7.61 -3.76
N ALA A 36 -11.75 7.80 -5.06
CA ALA A 36 -12.59 8.88 -5.57
C ALA A 36 -14.05 8.76 -5.09
N ALA A 37 -14.59 7.55 -5.04
CA ALA A 37 -15.93 7.28 -4.53
C ALA A 37 -16.04 7.34 -3.00
N ARG A 38 -14.91 7.44 -2.28
CA ARG A 38 -14.81 7.32 -0.82
C ARG A 38 -15.48 6.06 -0.28
N ARG A 39 -15.53 5.01 -1.09
CA ARG A 39 -16.18 3.74 -0.77
C ARG A 39 -15.54 2.62 -1.58
N GLY A 40 -15.27 1.49 -0.94
CA GLY A 40 -14.78 0.29 -1.62
C GLY A 40 -14.07 -0.64 -0.65
N THR A 41 -13.01 -1.26 -1.09
CA THR A 41 -12.22 -2.17 -0.26
C THR A 41 -10.77 -1.72 -0.20
N LEU A 42 -10.28 -1.59 1.01
CA LEU A 42 -8.89 -1.31 1.32
C LEU A 42 -8.17 -2.63 1.58
N LEU A 43 -7.09 -2.89 0.86
CA LEU A 43 -6.15 -3.94 1.20
C LEU A 43 -5.14 -3.38 2.20
N LEU A 44 -4.91 -4.09 3.29
CA LEU A 44 -4.00 -3.72 4.35
C LEU A 44 -2.84 -4.68 4.37
N TRP A 45 -1.64 -4.15 4.25
CA TRP A 45 -0.41 -4.87 4.53
C TRP A 45 0.04 -4.54 5.94
N ARG A 46 0.25 -5.58 6.73
CA ARG A 46 0.67 -5.48 8.13
C ARG A 46 1.84 -6.40 8.36
N SER A 47 2.78 -5.99 9.19
CA SER A 47 3.82 -6.87 9.72
C SER A 47 3.59 -7.03 11.22
N ASP A 48 3.54 -8.27 11.68
CA ASP A 48 3.41 -8.64 13.08
C ASP A 48 4.53 -9.63 13.46
N ALA A 49 4.59 -10.06 14.72
CA ALA A 49 5.55 -11.06 15.19
C ALA A 49 5.45 -12.39 14.43
N GLU A 50 4.28 -12.70 13.87
CA GLU A 50 4.06 -13.89 13.03
C GLU A 50 4.50 -13.71 11.56
N GLY A 51 4.91 -12.50 11.16
CA GLY A 51 5.31 -12.16 9.79
C GLY A 51 4.37 -11.17 9.11
N CYS A 52 4.42 -11.14 7.79
CA CYS A 52 3.64 -10.19 6.99
C CYS A 52 2.27 -10.77 6.64
N ARG A 53 1.21 -9.98 6.73
CA ARG A 53 -0.16 -10.38 6.40
C ARG A 53 -0.89 -9.38 5.54
N ALA A 54 -1.67 -9.91 4.61
CA ALA A 54 -2.57 -9.15 3.74
C ALA A 54 -4.03 -9.35 4.19
N ASP A 55 -4.70 -8.27 4.57
CA ASP A 55 -6.10 -8.27 4.99
C ASP A 55 -6.95 -7.34 4.10
N LEU A 56 -8.22 -7.68 3.90
CA LEU A 56 -9.18 -6.78 3.27
C LEU A 56 -10.06 -6.13 4.34
N ARG A 57 -10.26 -4.83 4.22
CA ARG A 57 -11.15 -4.03 5.06
C ARG A 57 -12.07 -3.20 4.18
N GLU A 58 -13.30 -2.96 4.63
CA GLU A 58 -14.17 -1.99 3.98
C GLU A 58 -13.59 -0.57 4.13
N TYR A 59 -13.51 0.14 3.01
CA TYR A 59 -13.14 1.55 2.97
C TYR A 59 -14.41 2.38 2.86
N ASN A 60 -14.65 3.25 3.84
CA ASN A 60 -15.78 4.19 3.87
C ASN A 60 -15.30 5.65 3.88
N GLY A 61 -14.19 5.93 3.18
CA GLY A 61 -13.59 7.26 3.11
C GLY A 61 -12.54 7.53 4.19
N ALA A 62 -12.27 6.56 5.06
CA ALA A 62 -11.23 6.59 6.07
C ALA A 62 -10.44 5.27 6.04
N ALA A 63 -9.11 5.35 6.02
CA ALA A 63 -8.25 4.16 6.01
C ALA A 63 -8.15 3.48 7.39
N GLY A 64 -8.34 4.28 8.46
CA GLY A 64 -8.14 3.87 9.84
C GLY A 64 -6.88 4.48 10.44
N SER A 65 -6.84 4.63 11.76
CA SER A 65 -5.71 5.23 12.48
C SER A 65 -4.47 4.33 12.49
N ASP A 66 -4.64 3.04 12.18
CA ASP A 66 -3.58 2.04 12.02
C ASP A 66 -2.84 2.14 10.69
N VAL A 67 -3.39 2.88 9.72
CA VAL A 67 -2.79 3.04 8.39
C VAL A 67 -1.89 4.26 8.35
N ALA A 68 -0.61 4.03 8.06
CA ALA A 68 0.38 5.09 7.96
C ALA A 68 0.56 5.64 6.55
N VAL A 69 0.47 4.76 5.55
CA VAL A 69 0.66 5.08 4.15
C VAL A 69 -0.47 4.48 3.35
N LEU A 70 -1.06 5.25 2.44
CA LEU A 70 -2.09 4.80 1.51
C LEU A 70 -1.58 4.90 0.07
N LEU A 71 -1.47 3.78 -0.63
CA LEU A 71 -1.09 3.69 -2.03
C LEU A 71 -2.36 3.58 -2.87
N VAL A 72 -2.60 4.59 -3.71
CA VAL A 72 -3.78 4.65 -4.58
C VAL A 72 -3.37 4.40 -6.02
N ALA A 73 -3.94 3.40 -6.67
CA ALA A 73 -3.59 3.03 -8.03
C ALA A 73 -4.78 2.43 -8.79
N ASP A 74 -4.70 2.38 -10.12
CA ASP A 74 -5.71 1.73 -10.96
C ASP A 74 -5.56 0.19 -10.94
N ASP A 75 -6.59 -0.53 -11.38
CA ASP A 75 -6.63 -2.00 -11.37
C ASP A 75 -5.41 -2.64 -12.06
N GLU A 76 -5.03 -2.13 -13.24
CA GLU A 76 -3.85 -2.63 -13.98
C GLU A 76 -2.54 -2.38 -13.22
N ALA A 77 -2.46 -1.25 -12.52
CA ALA A 77 -1.29 -0.88 -11.74
C ALA A 77 -1.15 -1.81 -10.52
N LEU A 78 -2.26 -2.10 -9.82
CA LEU A 78 -2.28 -3.05 -8.70
C LEU A 78 -1.96 -4.48 -9.15
N ALA A 79 -2.45 -4.91 -10.32
CA ALA A 79 -2.06 -6.20 -10.89
C ALA A 79 -0.55 -6.25 -11.17
N THR A 80 0.01 -5.19 -11.78
CA THR A 80 1.45 -5.06 -12.03
C THR A 80 2.25 -5.15 -10.72
N LEU A 81 1.78 -4.49 -9.66
CA LEU A 81 2.42 -4.52 -8.34
C LEU A 81 2.38 -5.91 -7.72
N ARG A 82 1.26 -6.64 -7.84
CA ARG A 82 1.15 -8.00 -7.32
C ARG A 82 2.11 -8.96 -8.01
N GLU A 83 2.30 -8.82 -9.32
CA GLU A 83 3.19 -9.69 -10.10
C GLU A 83 4.66 -9.29 -9.94
N GLY A 84 4.97 -8.02 -10.16
CA GLY A 84 6.32 -7.45 -10.19
C GLY A 84 6.89 -7.05 -8.82
N GLY A 85 6.04 -6.99 -7.79
CA GLY A 85 6.46 -6.67 -6.42
C GLY A 85 6.81 -5.21 -6.17
N ARG A 86 7.33 -4.93 -4.99
CA ARG A 86 7.65 -3.57 -4.50
C ARG A 86 8.70 -2.88 -5.36
N ALA A 87 9.57 -3.63 -6.04
CA ALA A 87 10.55 -3.08 -6.96
C ALA A 87 9.92 -2.24 -8.09
N VAL A 88 8.65 -2.47 -8.46
CA VAL A 88 7.97 -1.66 -9.48
C VAL A 88 7.35 -0.37 -8.92
N LEU A 89 7.24 -0.20 -7.59
CA LEU A 89 6.62 0.97 -6.95
C LEU A 89 7.26 2.29 -7.41
N PRO A 90 8.59 2.49 -7.36
CA PRO A 90 9.19 3.78 -7.75
C PRO A 90 8.89 4.12 -9.22
N GLY A 91 8.92 3.12 -10.10
CA GLY A 91 8.61 3.30 -11.52
C GLY A 91 7.14 3.67 -11.76
N MET A 92 6.22 3.12 -10.97
CA MET A 92 4.79 3.44 -11.05
C MET A 92 4.47 4.83 -10.52
N ILE A 93 5.13 5.25 -9.43
CA ILE A 93 5.00 6.59 -8.84
C ILE A 93 5.49 7.65 -9.83
N ARG A 94 6.69 7.46 -10.39
CA ARG A 94 7.25 8.36 -11.40
C ARG A 94 6.37 8.52 -12.64
N ARG A 95 5.61 7.47 -12.99
CA ARG A 95 4.67 7.47 -14.14
C ARG A 95 3.26 7.93 -13.77
N GLY A 96 3.00 8.30 -12.52
CA GLY A 96 1.67 8.71 -12.05
C GLY A 96 0.61 7.60 -12.05
N ARG A 97 1.04 6.34 -12.15
CA ARG A 97 0.15 5.14 -12.10
C ARG A 97 -0.19 4.75 -10.66
N LEU A 98 0.61 5.20 -9.70
CA LEU A 98 0.41 5.01 -8.27
C LEU A 98 0.68 6.33 -7.55
N SER A 99 -0.19 6.69 -6.61
CA SER A 99 -0.08 7.89 -5.80
C SER A 99 0.04 7.50 -4.32
N PRO A 100 1.21 7.75 -3.68
CA PRO A 100 1.35 7.54 -2.25
C PRO A 100 0.77 8.72 -1.46
N TYR A 101 0.03 8.43 -0.41
CA TYR A 101 -0.51 9.40 0.54
C TYR A 101 -0.03 9.05 1.95
N ILE A 102 0.71 9.98 2.55
CA ILE A 102 1.23 9.81 3.91
C ILE A 102 0.19 10.32 4.90
N LEU A 103 -0.31 9.44 5.76
CA LEU A 103 -1.40 9.73 6.71
C LEU A 103 -0.90 10.05 8.12
N LYS A 104 0.40 9.84 8.36
CA LYS A 104 1.06 9.98 9.67
C LYS A 104 2.19 10.99 9.61
N THR A 105 2.52 11.56 10.76
CA THR A 105 3.67 12.47 10.86
C THR A 105 4.99 11.70 10.71
N MET A 106 6.09 12.38 10.35
CA MET A 106 7.41 11.73 10.23
C MET A 106 7.81 11.01 11.54
N GLY A 107 7.60 11.64 12.70
CA GLY A 107 7.90 11.00 13.98
C GLY A 107 7.06 9.76 14.28
N GLU A 108 5.79 9.72 13.83
CA GLU A 108 4.97 8.50 13.90
C GLU A 108 5.48 7.41 12.95
N LEU A 109 5.95 7.78 11.75
CA LEU A 109 6.53 6.85 10.79
C LEU A 109 7.85 6.25 11.29
N GLU A 110 8.72 7.06 11.89
CA GLU A 110 9.96 6.61 12.53
C GLU A 110 9.65 5.63 13.66
N SER A 111 8.72 6.00 14.55
CA SER A 111 8.28 5.12 15.63
C SER A 111 7.63 3.83 15.13
N ALA A 112 7.02 3.88 13.93
CA ALA A 112 6.41 2.73 13.29
C ALA A 112 7.36 1.94 12.39
N GLY A 113 8.62 2.34 12.21
CA GLY A 113 9.57 1.66 11.32
C GLY A 113 9.29 1.84 9.82
N LEU A 114 8.50 2.85 9.44
CA LEU A 114 8.12 3.13 8.05
C LEU A 114 8.78 4.38 7.46
N ALA A 115 9.61 5.10 8.22
CA ALA A 115 10.27 6.32 7.74
C ALA A 115 11.10 6.09 6.46
N GLU A 116 12.01 5.11 6.48
CA GLU A 116 12.85 4.79 5.31
C GLU A 116 12.01 4.40 4.09
N PHE A 117 10.92 3.65 4.30
CA PHE A 117 9.99 3.29 3.23
C PHE A 117 9.30 4.53 2.64
N VAL A 118 8.86 5.47 3.47
CA VAL A 118 8.24 6.71 3.02
C VAL A 118 9.24 7.60 2.30
N GLU A 119 10.48 7.70 2.78
CA GLU A 119 11.55 8.46 2.13
C GLU A 119 11.81 7.93 0.71
N ASP A 120 11.86 6.61 0.49
CA ASP A 120 12.01 6.02 -0.85
C ASP A 120 10.83 6.38 -1.77
N LEU A 121 9.61 6.36 -1.24
CA LEU A 121 8.42 6.77 -1.99
C LEU A 121 8.45 8.26 -2.36
N GLU A 122 8.83 9.14 -1.43
CA GLU A 122 8.93 10.58 -1.66
C GLU A 122 10.02 10.93 -2.67
N LEU A 123 11.14 10.19 -2.65
CA LEU A 123 12.20 10.30 -3.67
C LEU A 123 11.72 9.86 -5.06
N ALA A 124 10.72 8.98 -5.13
CA ALA A 124 10.12 8.56 -6.39
C ALA A 124 9.06 9.54 -6.93
N VAL A 125 8.50 10.41 -6.09
CA VAL A 125 7.56 11.45 -6.54
C VAL A 125 8.32 12.47 -7.38
N PRO A 126 7.93 12.71 -8.65
CA PRO A 126 8.59 13.71 -9.48
C PRO A 126 8.42 15.09 -8.84
N ARG A 127 9.53 15.69 -8.41
CA ARG A 127 9.58 17.08 -7.94
C ARG A 127 9.43 17.98 -9.17
N HIS A 128 8.26 18.60 -9.29
CA HIS A 128 7.88 19.45 -10.42
C HIS A 128 8.32 20.91 -10.22
#